data_AF-A0A6A4AIT7-F1
#
_entry.id   AF-A0A6A4AIT7-F1
#
_cell.length_a   1.000
_cell.length_b   1.000
_cell.length_c   1.000
_cell.angle_alpha   90.00
_cell.angle_beta   90.00
_cell.angle_gamma   90.00
#
_symmetry.space_group_name_H-M   'P 1'
#
loop_
_entity.id
_entity.type
_entity.pdbx_description
1 polymer ?
#
loop_
_entity_poly.entity_id
_entity_poly.type
_entity_poly.pdbx_seq_one_letter_code
_entity_poly.pdbx_strand_id
1 'polypeptide(L)'
;MTGRSALLLLAVLAITALQHLTAAAAVDGVIVVRGNKLYNAKTGERFFIKGLTYEYAVSDDYYDKYSKAAISEHLSGLKYNTLRLYNINPTSSYKKFMNDMAALGVYVLVSASPDNDAYYGKYRYSTITKSLSCSGKVSSGDGAKTVDQTETCYPALLLEYGKKIIQNFAQYDNTLGVVVANEIMQADLTAGSCVKAYVADLKNWMTVNGKKLRILPLAYAAADSSNSDISNADDYHVVKVQGLLCGDKMSNGLMAESIDIYLINEYRWCPDSTFAEAYQRYINMAQGIPIVVAFGEYGCKTSSSTPRDWGMIPYMYQEPSKTKEFTAVWSGGLAYSYGEAKLASDSLFPMFTGGSTDFLGTPSSKSTTDYTNLKAMFAKYSGYTDNAAWTDSTKCTWKPTLETTTQSTNTRATKYGWIVSSCSASNLKLTSSDSWTCSSREGVVCTDDGSTCDVKLSSSVGTTQEDICGTYEVTSGGGTCESTSDCGGNGQCKESNGTKSCSCLACYTGTDCSVKDISSCATLSSSASAPGAIFVGVGVFLAVMAVVFIALGVAAAKRKAETDRLAQQVKTGGNTQAAL
;
A
#
# COMPACT_ATOMS: atom_id res chain seq x y z
N MET A 1 -44.57 26.63 -70.26
CA MET A 1 -45.28 25.83 -69.25
C MET A 1 -44.22 25.13 -68.37
N THR A 2 -44.27 25.39 -67.07
CA THR A 2 -43.79 24.57 -65.93
C THR A 2 -42.37 23.97 -65.92
N GLY A 3 -41.49 24.56 -65.10
CA GLY A 3 -41.06 23.92 -63.83
C GLY A 3 -39.87 22.95 -63.78
N ARG A 4 -38.67 23.53 -63.64
CA ARG A 4 -37.46 23.09 -62.89
C ARG A 4 -37.34 21.65 -62.32
N SER A 5 -36.25 20.99 -62.77
CA SER A 5 -35.23 20.20 -62.06
C SER A 5 -35.50 19.68 -60.63
N ALA A 6 -35.25 18.38 -60.40
CA ALA A 6 -34.04 17.91 -59.68
C ALA A 6 -34.13 16.46 -59.13
N LEU A 7 -32.98 15.79 -59.22
CA LEU A 7 -32.39 14.80 -58.30
C LEU A 7 -32.76 13.28 -58.36
N LEU A 8 -31.73 12.54 -58.80
CA LEU A 8 -31.06 11.41 -58.12
C LEU A 8 -31.55 9.97 -58.38
N LEU A 9 -30.82 9.35 -59.30
CA LEU A 9 -30.58 7.92 -59.48
C LEU A 9 -30.40 7.17 -58.14
N LEU A 10 -31.10 6.04 -58.04
CA LEU A 10 -30.77 4.94 -57.15
C LEU A 10 -29.38 4.38 -57.51
N ALA A 11 -28.37 4.67 -56.69
CA ALA A 11 -27.15 3.89 -56.62
C ALA A 11 -27.25 2.95 -55.41
N VAL A 12 -27.35 1.65 -55.68
CA VAL A 12 -27.21 0.59 -54.69
C VAL A 12 -25.76 0.59 -54.20
N LEU A 13 -25.49 1.27 -53.09
CA LEU A 13 -24.26 1.09 -52.33
C LEU A 13 -24.51 0.01 -51.28
N ALA A 14 -23.94 -1.17 -51.50
CA ALA A 14 -23.74 -2.16 -50.46
C ALA A 14 -22.78 -1.58 -49.40
N ILE A 15 -23.35 -1.11 -48.28
CA ILE A 15 -22.56 -0.81 -47.08
C ILE A 15 -22.29 -2.14 -46.41
N THR A 16 -21.18 -2.78 -46.75
CA THR A 16 -20.54 -3.75 -45.86
C THR A 16 -20.02 -2.97 -44.66
N ALA A 17 -20.78 -2.98 -43.56
CA ALA A 17 -20.29 -2.55 -42.27
C ALA A 17 -19.16 -3.49 -41.85
N LEU A 18 -17.91 -3.12 -42.12
CA LEU A 18 -16.77 -3.72 -41.44
C LEU A 18 -16.90 -3.37 -39.95
N GLN A 19 -17.48 -4.27 -39.17
CA GLN A 19 -17.20 -4.36 -37.75
C GLN A 19 -15.74 -4.80 -37.62
N HIS A 20 -14.81 -3.86 -37.68
CA HIS A 20 -13.46 -4.12 -37.18
C HIS A 20 -13.61 -4.40 -35.69
N LEU A 21 -13.58 -5.69 -35.32
CA LEU A 21 -13.12 -6.11 -34.02
C LEU A 21 -11.67 -5.61 -33.92
N THR A 22 -11.48 -4.39 -33.43
CA THR A 22 -10.16 -3.96 -32.99
C THR A 22 -9.78 -4.90 -31.84
N ALA A 23 -8.81 -5.78 -32.10
CA ALA A 23 -8.09 -6.44 -31.03
C ALA A 23 -7.61 -5.35 -30.07
N ALA A 24 -7.69 -5.62 -28.77
CA ALA A 24 -7.10 -4.70 -27.80
C ALA A 24 -5.61 -4.53 -28.14
N ALA A 25 -5.12 -3.30 -28.11
CA ALA A 25 -3.69 -3.07 -28.29
C ALA A 25 -2.93 -3.73 -27.14
N ALA A 26 -1.78 -4.34 -27.44
CA ALA A 26 -0.90 -4.87 -26.41
C ALA A 26 -0.52 -3.77 -25.41
N VAL A 27 -0.17 -4.17 -24.18
CA VAL A 27 0.29 -3.24 -23.15
C VAL A 27 1.49 -2.45 -23.65
N ASP A 28 1.38 -1.13 -23.60
CA ASP A 28 2.41 -0.20 -24.03
C ASP A 28 2.81 0.73 -22.87
N GLY A 29 3.56 0.17 -21.92
CA GLY A 29 4.11 0.88 -20.77
C GLY A 29 3.40 0.59 -19.43
N VAL A 30 4.05 1.05 -18.35
CA VAL A 30 3.57 0.87 -16.98
C VAL A 30 2.47 1.86 -16.62
N ILE A 31 1.56 1.45 -15.74
CA ILE A 31 0.64 2.38 -15.07
C ILE A 31 1.27 2.91 -13.79
N VAL A 32 1.19 4.22 -13.59
CA VAL A 32 1.67 4.93 -12.40
C VAL A 32 0.54 5.69 -11.72
N VAL A 33 0.64 5.82 -10.40
CA VAL A 33 -0.25 6.68 -9.61
C VAL A 33 0.27 8.10 -9.63
N ARG A 34 -0.62 9.08 -9.83
CA ARG A 34 -0.39 10.50 -9.52
C ARG A 34 -1.61 11.10 -8.85
N GLY A 35 -1.45 11.45 -7.57
CA GLY A 35 -2.55 11.91 -6.73
C GLY A 35 -3.65 10.86 -6.67
N ASN A 36 -4.86 11.27 -7.03
CA ASN A 36 -6.05 10.42 -6.99
C ASN A 36 -6.36 9.70 -8.30
N LYS A 37 -5.44 9.70 -9.28
CA LYS A 37 -5.64 9.11 -10.61
C LYS A 37 -4.49 8.19 -11.03
N LEU A 38 -4.80 7.24 -11.92
CA LEU A 38 -3.87 6.31 -12.56
C LEU A 38 -3.58 6.78 -13.99
N TYR A 39 -2.34 6.62 -14.46
CA TYR A 39 -1.94 7.06 -15.79
C TYR A 39 -0.95 6.07 -16.42
N ASN A 40 -1.03 5.88 -17.74
CA ASN A 40 0.03 5.23 -18.48
C ASN A 40 1.25 6.17 -18.53
N ALA A 41 2.39 5.71 -17.99
CA ALA A 41 3.58 6.51 -17.87
C ALA A 41 4.16 6.93 -19.23
N LYS A 42 3.96 6.14 -20.29
CA LYS A 42 4.47 6.44 -21.62
C LYS A 42 3.58 7.45 -22.35
N THR A 43 2.27 7.22 -22.39
CA THR A 43 1.34 8.02 -23.19
C THR A 43 0.76 9.22 -22.43
N GLY A 44 0.78 9.18 -21.10
CA GLY A 44 0.08 10.16 -20.26
C GLY A 44 -1.42 9.94 -20.18
N GLU A 45 -1.98 8.95 -20.87
CA GLU A 45 -3.43 8.69 -20.85
C GLU A 45 -3.88 8.20 -19.47
N ARG A 46 -5.00 8.73 -18.98
CA ARG A 46 -5.62 8.24 -17.74
C ARG A 46 -6.07 6.80 -17.89
N PHE A 47 -5.73 5.98 -16.90
CA PHE A 47 -6.10 4.59 -16.82
C PHE A 47 -7.32 4.41 -15.90
N PHE A 48 -8.39 3.84 -16.42
CA PHE A 48 -9.54 3.39 -15.63
C PHE A 48 -9.48 1.86 -15.50
N ILE A 49 -9.59 1.35 -14.28
CA ILE A 49 -9.69 -0.07 -14.00
C ILE A 49 -11.03 -0.55 -14.57
N LYS A 50 -10.99 -1.45 -15.55
CA LYS A 50 -12.19 -2.03 -16.15
C LYS A 50 -11.98 -3.52 -16.34
N GLY A 51 -12.45 -4.30 -15.38
CA GLY A 51 -12.04 -5.69 -15.31
C GLY A 51 -12.97 -6.58 -14.52
N LEU A 52 -12.42 -7.72 -14.16
CA LEU A 52 -13.06 -8.72 -13.31
C LEU A 52 -12.03 -9.37 -12.40
N THR A 53 -12.52 -9.98 -11.34
CA THR A 53 -11.71 -10.82 -10.46
C THR A 53 -11.50 -12.20 -11.09
N TYR A 54 -10.36 -12.82 -10.80
CA TYR A 54 -10.04 -14.17 -11.26
C TYR A 54 -9.39 -14.96 -10.12
N GLU A 55 -10.16 -15.90 -9.58
CA GLU A 55 -9.84 -16.58 -8.33
C GLU A 55 -8.98 -17.84 -8.54
N TYR A 56 -8.99 -18.44 -9.73
CA TYR A 56 -8.18 -19.62 -10.05
C TYR A 56 -6.67 -19.30 -10.12
N ALA A 57 -5.84 -20.31 -9.86
CA ALA A 57 -4.40 -20.17 -9.98
C ALA A 57 -3.96 -19.97 -11.43
N VAL A 58 -2.95 -19.12 -11.62
CA VAL A 58 -2.41 -18.75 -12.93
C VAL A 58 -0.88 -18.79 -12.98
N SER A 59 -0.24 -19.46 -12.01
CA SER A 59 1.19 -19.75 -12.17
C SER A 59 1.40 -20.66 -13.38
N ASP A 60 2.61 -20.68 -13.93
CA ASP A 60 2.94 -21.42 -15.15
C ASP A 60 2.61 -22.93 -15.05
N ASP A 61 2.55 -23.49 -13.83
CA ASP A 61 2.16 -24.88 -13.55
C ASP A 61 0.66 -25.15 -13.77
N TYR A 62 -0.19 -24.14 -13.54
CA TYR A 62 -1.65 -24.25 -13.67
C TYR A 62 -2.19 -23.52 -14.91
N TYR A 63 -1.47 -22.51 -15.41
CA TYR A 63 -1.97 -21.62 -16.45
C TYR A 63 -2.27 -22.36 -17.76
N ASP A 64 -1.29 -23.01 -18.36
CA ASP A 64 -1.50 -23.72 -19.64
C ASP A 64 -2.50 -24.87 -19.51
N LYS A 65 -2.53 -25.51 -18.33
CA LYS A 65 -3.38 -26.68 -18.06
C LYS A 65 -4.85 -26.31 -17.88
N TYR A 66 -5.12 -25.16 -17.27
CA TYR A 66 -6.45 -24.84 -16.76
C TYR A 66 -6.94 -23.46 -17.17
N SER A 67 -6.15 -22.42 -16.89
CA SER A 67 -6.61 -21.03 -16.94
C SER A 67 -6.48 -20.36 -18.30
N LYS A 68 -5.56 -20.84 -19.16
CA LYS A 68 -5.30 -20.25 -20.48
C LYS A 68 -6.51 -20.29 -21.39
N ALA A 69 -7.06 -21.49 -21.64
CA ALA A 69 -8.24 -21.66 -22.49
C ALA A 69 -9.45 -20.91 -21.93
N ALA A 70 -9.66 -20.97 -20.61
CA ALA A 70 -10.73 -20.27 -19.92
C ALA A 70 -10.69 -18.74 -20.20
N ILE A 71 -9.51 -18.13 -20.14
CA ILE A 71 -9.35 -16.70 -20.41
C ILE A 71 -9.42 -16.41 -21.91
N SER A 72 -8.65 -17.12 -22.75
CA SER A 72 -8.56 -16.80 -24.19
C SER A 72 -9.86 -17.05 -24.94
N GLU A 73 -10.62 -18.06 -24.54
CA GLU A 73 -11.86 -18.45 -25.21
C GLU A 73 -13.08 -17.78 -24.57
N HIS A 74 -13.23 -17.88 -23.24
CA HIS A 74 -14.48 -17.47 -22.59
C HIS A 74 -14.54 -15.96 -22.32
N LEU A 75 -13.40 -15.29 -22.14
CA LEU A 75 -13.36 -13.83 -22.07
C LEU A 75 -13.16 -13.17 -23.45
N SER A 76 -13.15 -13.95 -24.53
CA SER A 76 -13.02 -13.43 -25.88
C SER A 76 -14.08 -12.39 -26.20
N GLY A 77 -13.64 -11.24 -26.72
CA GLY A 77 -14.49 -10.11 -27.08
C GLY A 77 -15.04 -9.30 -25.89
N LEU A 78 -14.73 -9.65 -24.65
CA LEU A 78 -14.93 -8.74 -23.52
C LEU A 78 -13.93 -7.58 -23.64
N LYS A 79 -14.41 -6.34 -23.50
CA LYS A 79 -13.56 -5.14 -23.55
C LYS A 79 -13.08 -4.77 -22.14
N TYR A 80 -12.21 -5.61 -21.58
CA TYR A 80 -11.59 -5.45 -20.26
C TYR A 80 -10.10 -5.12 -20.39
N ASN A 81 -9.51 -4.52 -19.35
CA ASN A 81 -8.10 -4.16 -19.28
C ASN A 81 -7.43 -4.55 -17.97
N THR A 82 -8.17 -5.16 -17.02
CA THR A 82 -7.61 -5.51 -15.71
C THR A 82 -8.14 -6.87 -15.24
N LEU A 83 -7.26 -7.69 -14.66
CA LEU A 83 -7.63 -8.83 -13.82
C LEU A 83 -7.07 -8.66 -12.41
N ARG A 84 -7.87 -9.03 -11.41
CA ARG A 84 -7.42 -9.10 -10.01
C ARG A 84 -7.24 -10.55 -9.58
N LEU A 85 -6.03 -10.87 -9.15
CA LEU A 85 -5.63 -12.20 -8.71
C LEU A 85 -5.48 -12.26 -7.20
N TYR A 86 -5.89 -13.39 -6.62
CA TYR A 86 -5.88 -13.60 -5.17
C TYR A 86 -4.78 -14.59 -4.74
N ASN A 87 -4.49 -15.59 -5.58
CA ASN A 87 -3.68 -16.74 -5.22
C ASN A 87 -2.29 -16.72 -5.88
N ILE A 88 -1.32 -16.06 -5.24
CA ILE A 88 0.05 -15.93 -5.77
C ILE A 88 1.04 -16.65 -4.86
N ASN A 89 1.86 -17.54 -5.41
CA ASN A 89 2.96 -18.18 -4.71
C ASN A 89 4.28 -17.54 -5.20
N PRO A 90 5.07 -16.90 -4.32
CA PRO A 90 6.32 -16.23 -4.71
C PRO A 90 7.43 -17.20 -5.19
N THR A 91 7.26 -18.51 -5.03
CA THR A 91 8.18 -19.53 -5.54
C THR A 91 7.85 -20.02 -6.95
N SER A 92 6.69 -19.62 -7.49
CA SER A 92 6.23 -20.02 -8.82
C SER A 92 6.51 -18.94 -9.87
N SER A 93 6.63 -19.36 -11.13
CA SER A 93 6.68 -18.46 -12.29
C SER A 93 5.27 -18.09 -12.76
N TYR A 94 5.11 -16.88 -13.30
CA TYR A 94 3.87 -16.35 -13.88
C TYR A 94 4.09 -15.82 -15.31
N LYS A 95 5.24 -16.13 -15.90
CA LYS A 95 5.71 -15.51 -17.14
C LYS A 95 4.74 -15.74 -18.30
N LYS A 96 4.19 -16.95 -18.42
CA LYS A 96 3.27 -17.28 -19.53
C LYS A 96 1.99 -16.48 -19.42
N PHE A 97 1.38 -16.49 -18.22
CA PHE A 97 0.18 -15.71 -17.94
C PHE A 97 0.40 -14.21 -18.18
N MET A 98 1.45 -13.63 -17.60
CA MET A 98 1.72 -12.20 -17.72
C MET A 98 1.97 -11.77 -19.17
N ASN A 99 2.68 -12.58 -19.97
CA ASN A 99 2.92 -12.31 -21.38
C ASN A 99 1.63 -12.35 -22.21
N ASP A 100 0.79 -13.37 -22.00
CA ASP A 100 -0.48 -13.49 -22.71
C ASP A 100 -1.42 -12.33 -22.34
N MET A 101 -1.44 -11.92 -21.06
CA MET A 101 -2.24 -10.76 -20.63
C MET A 101 -1.70 -9.46 -21.23
N ALA A 102 -0.37 -9.29 -21.29
CA ALA A 102 0.25 -8.13 -21.91
C ALA A 102 -0.11 -8.04 -23.41
N ALA A 103 -0.11 -9.17 -24.13
CA ALA A 103 -0.52 -9.23 -25.53
C ALA A 103 -2.00 -8.85 -25.74
N LEU A 104 -2.85 -9.05 -24.72
CA LEU A 104 -4.26 -8.67 -24.71
C LEU A 104 -4.52 -7.23 -24.21
N GLY A 105 -3.48 -6.47 -23.83
CA GLY A 105 -3.67 -5.14 -23.24
C GLY A 105 -4.19 -5.17 -21.80
N VAL A 106 -4.04 -6.30 -21.11
CA VAL A 106 -4.58 -6.55 -19.77
C VAL A 106 -3.49 -6.37 -18.72
N TYR A 107 -3.78 -5.47 -17.77
CA TYR A 107 -3.00 -5.26 -16.56
C TYR A 107 -3.48 -6.16 -15.41
N VAL A 108 -2.62 -6.39 -14.42
CA VAL A 108 -2.87 -7.37 -13.36
C VAL A 108 -2.65 -6.76 -11.98
N LEU A 109 -3.66 -6.85 -11.12
CA LEU A 109 -3.53 -6.60 -9.67
C LEU A 109 -3.25 -7.92 -8.98
N VAL A 110 -2.17 -7.99 -8.21
CA VAL A 110 -1.72 -9.21 -7.53
C VAL A 110 -1.81 -9.09 -6.02
N SER A 111 -2.21 -10.16 -5.34
CA SER A 111 -2.23 -10.21 -3.88
C SER A 111 -0.83 -10.41 -3.28
N ALA A 112 -0.49 -9.59 -2.28
CA ALA A 112 0.68 -9.76 -1.41
C ALA A 112 0.29 -10.19 0.01
N SER A 113 -0.84 -10.87 0.18
CA SER A 113 -1.19 -11.59 1.41
C SER A 113 -1.42 -13.07 1.10
N PRO A 114 -0.73 -14.01 1.78
CA PRO A 114 -0.98 -15.44 1.61
C PRO A 114 -2.31 -15.86 2.27
N ASP A 115 -2.72 -17.11 2.04
CA ASP A 115 -3.84 -17.77 2.71
C ASP A 115 -3.34 -19.07 3.38
N ASN A 116 -4.15 -19.67 4.25
CA ASN A 116 -3.85 -20.92 4.94
C ASN A 116 -4.03 -22.14 4.04
N ASP A 117 -3.17 -22.24 3.03
CA ASP A 117 -3.15 -23.30 2.04
C ASP A 117 -1.72 -23.80 1.78
N ALA A 118 -1.55 -25.10 1.52
CA ALA A 118 -0.25 -25.67 1.21
C ALA A 118 0.41 -25.07 -0.04
N TYR A 119 -0.40 -24.53 -0.96
CA TYR A 119 0.07 -23.80 -2.14
C TYR A 119 1.05 -22.67 -1.80
N TYR A 120 0.96 -22.04 -0.62
CA TYR A 120 1.84 -20.93 -0.22
C TYR A 120 3.15 -21.40 0.43
N GLY A 121 3.38 -22.73 0.55
CA GLY A 121 4.60 -23.29 1.13
C GLY A 121 4.84 -22.79 2.55
N LYS A 122 6.05 -22.26 2.81
CA LYS A 122 6.43 -21.73 4.14
C LYS A 122 5.64 -20.49 4.58
N TYR A 123 4.91 -19.83 3.67
CA TYR A 123 4.17 -18.60 3.97
C TYR A 123 2.71 -18.81 4.37
N ARG A 124 2.20 -20.05 4.34
CA ARG A 124 0.78 -20.38 4.58
C ARG A 124 0.21 -19.91 5.94
N TYR A 125 1.07 -19.57 6.90
CA TYR A 125 0.66 -19.06 8.21
C TYR A 125 1.07 -17.61 8.46
N SER A 126 1.64 -16.95 7.46
CA SER A 126 2.15 -15.59 7.58
C SER A 126 1.12 -14.57 7.10
N THR A 127 -0.15 -14.73 7.48
CA THR A 127 -1.23 -13.80 7.11
C THR A 127 -1.35 -12.66 8.12
N ILE A 128 -2.02 -11.57 7.74
CA ILE A 128 -2.42 -10.55 8.72
C ILE A 128 -3.58 -11.11 9.54
N THR A 129 -3.32 -11.39 10.81
CA THR A 129 -4.34 -11.91 11.73
C THR A 129 -5.23 -10.77 12.21
N LYS A 130 -6.51 -10.79 11.82
CA LYS A 130 -7.46 -9.68 12.05
C LYS A 130 -7.65 -9.28 13.52
N SER A 131 -7.58 -10.25 14.44
CA SER A 131 -7.83 -10.08 15.88
C SER A 131 -6.58 -9.77 16.71
N LEU A 132 -5.40 -9.74 16.09
CA LEU A 132 -4.15 -9.44 16.79
C LEU A 132 -3.73 -8.00 16.52
N SER A 133 -3.06 -7.40 17.50
CA SER A 133 -2.42 -6.10 17.36
C SER A 133 -0.94 -6.28 16.96
N CYS A 134 -0.29 -5.19 16.57
CA CYS A 134 1.15 -5.23 16.30
C CYS A 134 1.98 -5.47 17.58
N SER A 135 1.44 -5.14 18.76
CA SER A 135 2.14 -5.33 20.04
C SER A 135 2.21 -6.80 20.49
N GLY A 136 1.49 -7.70 19.82
CA GLY A 136 1.40 -9.10 20.19
C GLY A 136 0.05 -9.47 20.82
N LYS A 137 -0.13 -10.75 21.10
CA LYS A 137 -1.34 -11.28 21.74
C LYS A 137 -1.30 -10.98 23.23
N VAL A 138 -2.36 -10.37 23.73
CA VAL A 138 -2.54 -10.12 25.16
C VAL A 138 -3.35 -11.24 25.77
N SER A 139 -2.80 -11.90 26.79
CA SER A 139 -3.50 -12.89 27.61
C SER A 139 -3.62 -12.38 29.04
N SER A 140 -4.77 -12.59 29.67
CA SER A 140 -5.00 -12.21 31.07
C SER A 140 -5.22 -13.47 31.91
N GLY A 141 -4.39 -13.67 32.93
CA GLY A 141 -4.48 -14.74 33.91
C GLY A 141 -3.99 -14.25 35.27
N ASP A 142 -4.66 -14.64 36.35
CA ASP A 142 -4.31 -14.26 37.73
C ASP A 142 -4.11 -12.76 37.98
N GLY A 143 -4.84 -11.91 37.25
CA GLY A 143 -4.72 -10.45 37.35
C GLY A 143 -3.50 -9.85 36.65
N ALA A 144 -2.65 -10.67 36.02
CA ALA A 144 -1.50 -10.23 35.22
C ALA A 144 -1.84 -10.27 33.72
N LYS A 145 -1.43 -9.22 32.99
CA LYS A 145 -1.44 -9.18 31.53
C LYS A 145 -0.09 -9.67 31.01
N THR A 146 -0.09 -10.72 30.21
CA THR A 146 1.07 -11.19 29.46
C THR A 146 0.92 -10.81 28.00
N VAL A 147 2.02 -10.42 27.34
CA VAL A 147 2.05 -10.06 25.92
C VAL A 147 2.98 -11.02 25.22
N ASP A 148 2.43 -11.85 24.34
CA ASP A 148 3.22 -12.71 23.46
C ASP A 148 3.55 -11.94 22.17
N GLN A 149 4.80 -11.47 22.08
CA GLN A 149 5.30 -10.72 20.93
C GLN A 149 5.69 -11.62 19.75
N THR A 150 5.61 -12.94 19.89
CA THR A 150 5.77 -13.88 18.78
C THR A 150 4.47 -14.02 17.97
N GLU A 151 3.32 -13.77 18.60
CA GLU A 151 2.00 -13.79 17.97
C GLU A 151 1.52 -12.35 17.66
N THR A 152 1.98 -11.78 16.53
CA THR A 152 1.56 -10.44 16.07
C THR A 152 0.76 -10.50 14.77
N CYS A 153 -0.04 -9.48 14.48
CA CYS A 153 -0.73 -9.40 13.18
C CYS A 153 0.20 -9.16 11.97
N TYR A 154 1.50 -8.91 12.18
CA TYR A 154 2.45 -8.66 11.11
C TYR A 154 3.73 -9.48 11.32
N PRO A 155 3.76 -10.75 10.89
CA PRO A 155 4.94 -11.61 11.02
C PRO A 155 6.03 -11.23 10.02
N ALA A 156 7.31 -11.41 10.36
CA ALA A 156 8.43 -11.06 9.49
C ALA A 156 8.43 -11.82 8.14
N LEU A 157 7.93 -13.06 8.11
CA LEU A 157 7.75 -13.83 6.88
C LEU A 157 6.73 -13.20 5.92
N LEU A 158 5.77 -12.40 6.41
CA LEU A 158 4.86 -11.66 5.54
C LEU A 158 5.60 -10.56 4.77
N LEU A 159 6.57 -9.88 5.40
CA LEU A 159 7.40 -8.90 4.71
C LEU A 159 8.24 -9.55 3.60
N GLU A 160 8.87 -10.70 3.89
CA GLU A 160 9.59 -11.47 2.85
C GLU A 160 8.66 -11.84 1.70
N TYR A 161 7.46 -12.33 2.02
CA TYR A 161 6.45 -12.69 1.03
C TYR A 161 6.13 -11.51 0.11
N GLY A 162 5.74 -10.34 0.65
CA GLY A 162 5.41 -9.17 -0.13
C GLY A 162 6.55 -8.67 -1.01
N LYS A 163 7.77 -8.60 -0.46
CA LYS A 163 8.97 -8.21 -1.23
C LYS A 163 9.23 -9.17 -2.40
N LYS A 164 9.05 -10.48 -2.20
CA LYS A 164 9.19 -11.47 -3.30
C LYS A 164 8.09 -11.36 -4.34
N ILE A 165 6.84 -11.08 -3.94
CA ILE A 165 5.75 -10.81 -4.89
C ILE A 165 6.11 -9.58 -5.74
N ILE A 166 6.53 -8.47 -5.12
CA ILE A 166 6.94 -7.26 -5.84
C ILE A 166 8.14 -7.57 -6.76
N GLN A 167 9.18 -8.24 -6.26
CA GLN A 167 10.33 -8.64 -7.07
C GLN A 167 9.91 -9.45 -8.30
N ASN A 168 9.03 -10.43 -8.13
CA ASN A 168 8.60 -11.29 -9.23
C ASN A 168 7.74 -10.54 -10.24
N PHE A 169 6.89 -9.60 -9.81
CA PHE A 169 5.92 -8.95 -10.68
C PHE A 169 6.36 -7.59 -11.22
N ALA A 170 7.36 -6.93 -10.62
CA ALA A 170 7.91 -5.66 -11.11
C ALA A 170 8.52 -5.77 -12.52
N GLN A 171 8.96 -6.96 -12.91
CA GLN A 171 9.55 -7.21 -14.23
C GLN A 171 8.56 -7.06 -15.40
N TYR A 172 7.25 -7.11 -15.12
CA TYR A 172 6.20 -7.04 -16.13
C TYR A 172 5.57 -5.65 -16.13
N ASP A 173 5.56 -4.98 -17.28
CA ASP A 173 4.96 -3.65 -17.41
C ASP A 173 3.45 -3.65 -17.14
N ASN A 174 2.80 -4.78 -17.40
CA ASN A 174 1.38 -4.97 -17.15
C ASN A 174 1.03 -5.34 -15.71
N THR A 175 1.96 -5.32 -14.75
CA THR A 175 1.58 -5.34 -13.33
C THR A 175 1.00 -3.97 -12.95
N LEU A 176 -0.31 -3.91 -12.64
CA LEU A 176 -0.98 -2.66 -12.27
C LEU A 176 -0.56 -2.19 -10.87
N GLY A 177 -0.44 -3.14 -9.94
CA GLY A 177 -0.19 -2.87 -8.54
C GLY A 177 -0.38 -4.11 -7.68
N VAL A 178 -0.23 -3.93 -6.37
CA VAL A 178 -0.19 -5.02 -5.40
C VAL A 178 -1.25 -4.78 -4.32
N VAL A 179 -2.18 -5.71 -4.15
CA VAL A 179 -3.16 -5.69 -3.05
C VAL A 179 -2.50 -6.29 -1.81
N VAL A 180 -2.15 -5.45 -0.84
CA VAL A 180 -1.36 -5.86 0.34
C VAL A 180 -2.20 -6.59 1.39
N ALA A 181 -3.50 -6.34 1.42
CA ALA A 181 -4.43 -6.90 2.37
C ALA A 181 -5.87 -6.80 1.85
N ASN A 182 -6.68 -7.82 2.16
CA ASN A 182 -8.07 -7.93 1.75
C ASN A 182 -8.99 -8.08 2.97
N GLU A 183 -9.86 -7.10 3.17
CA GLU A 183 -10.94 -7.08 4.17
C GLU A 183 -10.48 -7.36 5.61
N ILE A 184 -9.25 -6.97 5.94
CA ILE A 184 -8.70 -7.16 7.29
C ILE A 184 -9.49 -6.36 8.31
N MET A 185 -9.84 -5.12 7.97
CA MET A 185 -10.58 -4.20 8.82
C MET A 185 -12.09 -4.27 8.57
N GLN A 186 -12.67 -5.47 8.51
CA GLN A 186 -14.09 -5.64 8.23
C GLN A 186 -14.96 -5.31 9.46
N ALA A 187 -14.64 -5.89 10.61
CA ALA A 187 -15.41 -5.69 11.84
C ALA A 187 -14.63 -4.92 12.93
N ASP A 188 -13.30 -4.85 12.79
CA ASP A 188 -12.37 -4.40 13.82
C ASP A 188 -11.18 -3.67 13.17
N LEU A 189 -10.66 -2.61 13.81
CA LEU A 189 -9.49 -1.84 13.35
C LEU A 189 -8.17 -2.27 14.02
N THR A 190 -8.18 -3.25 14.92
CA THR A 190 -7.02 -3.72 15.70
C THR A 190 -5.81 -4.04 14.81
N ALA A 191 -6.02 -4.71 13.68
CA ALA A 191 -4.97 -5.05 12.73
C ALA A 191 -4.61 -3.92 11.74
N GLY A 192 -5.23 -2.74 11.84
CA GLY A 192 -4.98 -1.59 10.95
C GLY A 192 -3.52 -1.11 10.98
N SER A 193 -2.92 -1.06 12.18
CA SER A 193 -1.48 -0.77 12.34
C SER A 193 -0.57 -1.74 11.58
N CYS A 194 -0.92 -3.03 11.51
CA CYS A 194 -0.16 -4.04 10.79
C CYS A 194 -0.26 -3.87 9.27
N VAL A 195 -1.45 -3.57 8.74
CA VAL A 195 -1.62 -3.25 7.32
C VAL A 195 -0.78 -2.02 6.96
N LYS A 196 -0.81 -0.97 7.80
CA LYS A 196 -0.04 0.24 7.56
C LYS A 196 1.48 -0.01 7.59
N ALA A 197 2.00 -0.70 8.61
CA ALA A 197 3.43 -0.99 8.68
C ALA A 197 3.90 -1.89 7.53
N TYR A 198 3.09 -2.87 7.13
CA TYR A 198 3.43 -3.71 5.98
C TYR A 198 3.56 -2.90 4.68
N VAL A 199 2.64 -1.95 4.46
CA VAL A 199 2.72 -1.02 3.32
C VAL A 199 3.97 -0.15 3.40
N ALA A 200 4.25 0.42 4.57
CA ALA A 200 5.42 1.27 4.79
C ALA A 200 6.73 0.53 4.50
N ASP A 201 6.89 -0.68 5.05
CA ASP A 201 8.07 -1.51 4.82
C ASP A 201 8.26 -1.85 3.33
N LEU A 202 7.18 -2.26 2.64
CA LEU A 202 7.22 -2.54 1.20
C LEU A 202 7.57 -1.30 0.37
N LYS A 203 7.02 -0.13 0.70
CA LYS A 203 7.34 1.13 0.01
C LYS A 203 8.77 1.58 0.25
N ASN A 204 9.25 1.48 1.49
CA ASN A 204 10.62 1.82 1.83
C ASN A 204 11.60 0.92 1.09
N TRP A 205 11.34 -0.39 1.09
CA TRP A 205 12.15 -1.33 0.32
C TRP A 205 12.16 -1.03 -1.19
N MET A 206 11.01 -0.72 -1.79
CA MET A 206 10.95 -0.34 -3.22
C MET A 206 11.67 0.97 -3.50
N THR A 207 11.47 1.99 -2.65
CA THR A 207 12.06 3.32 -2.81
C THR A 207 13.59 3.26 -2.79
N VAL A 208 14.16 2.49 -1.86
CA VAL A 208 15.61 2.28 -1.78
C VAL A 208 16.14 1.52 -2.99
N ASN A 209 15.30 0.67 -3.59
CA ASN A 209 15.63 -0.08 -4.79
C ASN A 209 15.13 0.57 -6.09
N GLY A 210 14.77 1.86 -6.10
CA GLY A 210 14.18 2.51 -7.28
C GLY A 210 15.07 2.55 -8.54
N LYS A 211 16.39 2.46 -8.37
CA LYS A 211 17.36 2.26 -9.48
C LYS A 211 17.35 0.84 -10.06
N LYS A 212 16.67 -0.10 -9.40
CA LYS A 212 16.64 -1.53 -9.74
C LYS A 212 15.22 -2.04 -10.02
N LEU A 213 14.18 -1.38 -9.53
CA LEU A 213 12.79 -1.71 -9.87
C LEU A 213 11.92 -0.45 -9.82
N ARG A 214 10.75 -0.50 -10.45
CA ARG A 214 9.73 0.54 -10.30
C ARG A 214 8.99 0.42 -8.98
N ILE A 215 8.52 1.54 -8.47
CA ILE A 215 7.64 1.56 -7.30
C ILE A 215 6.24 1.13 -7.77
N LEU A 216 5.82 -0.08 -7.40
CA LEU A 216 4.48 -0.58 -7.70
C LEU A 216 3.45 0.10 -6.78
N PRO A 217 2.29 0.54 -7.31
CA PRO A 217 1.20 1.01 -6.48
C PRO A 217 0.76 -0.05 -5.47
N LEU A 218 0.66 0.33 -4.19
CA LEU A 218 0.16 -0.56 -3.14
C LEU A 218 -1.30 -0.24 -2.84
N ALA A 219 -2.14 -1.26 -2.86
CA ALA A 219 -3.58 -1.17 -2.69
C ALA A 219 -4.06 -1.90 -1.42
N TYR A 220 -5.02 -1.32 -0.70
CA TYR A 220 -5.81 -2.03 0.30
C TYR A 220 -7.21 -2.28 -0.23
N ALA A 221 -7.71 -3.52 -0.11
CA ALA A 221 -9.10 -3.85 -0.45
C ALA A 221 -9.95 -3.93 0.82
N ALA A 222 -10.87 -2.99 0.96
CA ALA A 222 -11.76 -2.85 2.09
C ALA A 222 -13.10 -3.55 1.83
N ALA A 223 -13.60 -4.29 2.81
CA ALA A 223 -15.02 -4.66 2.84
C ALA A 223 -15.86 -3.39 3.02
N ASP A 224 -16.99 -3.33 2.31
CA ASP A 224 -18.05 -2.36 2.56
C ASP A 224 -18.85 -2.75 3.81
N SER A 225 -18.30 -2.40 4.96
CA SER A 225 -18.72 -2.86 6.27
C SER A 225 -18.80 -1.73 7.28
N SER A 226 -19.29 -2.03 8.48
CA SER A 226 -19.34 -1.13 9.63
C SER A 226 -19.17 -1.92 10.93
N ASN A 227 -19.07 -1.24 12.07
CA ASN A 227 -19.01 -1.88 13.39
C ASN A 227 -19.94 -1.16 14.39
N SER A 228 -19.91 -1.57 15.67
CA SER A 228 -20.77 -0.99 16.71
C SER A 228 -20.45 0.48 17.02
N ASP A 229 -19.19 0.90 16.86
CA ASP A 229 -18.74 2.26 17.18
C ASP A 229 -19.02 3.24 16.03
N ILE A 230 -18.96 2.76 14.80
CA ILE A 230 -19.38 3.49 13.60
C ILE A 230 -20.29 2.58 12.79
N SER A 231 -21.60 2.77 12.95
CA SER A 231 -22.63 2.00 12.26
C SER A 231 -22.81 2.40 10.78
N ASN A 232 -22.42 3.63 10.43
CA ASN A 232 -22.39 4.09 9.04
C ASN A 232 -21.11 3.59 8.34
N ALA A 233 -21.27 2.72 7.35
CA ALA A 233 -20.15 2.15 6.60
C ALA A 233 -19.32 3.20 5.84
N ASP A 234 -19.95 4.28 5.35
CA ASP A 234 -19.26 5.36 4.65
C ASP A 234 -18.27 6.06 5.60
N ASP A 235 -18.70 6.40 6.82
CA ASP A 235 -17.83 6.95 7.88
C ASP A 235 -16.74 5.94 8.30
N TYR A 236 -17.06 4.65 8.29
CA TYR A 236 -16.11 3.59 8.61
C TYR A 236 -15.02 3.45 7.54
N HIS A 237 -15.36 3.66 6.25
CA HIS A 237 -14.36 3.81 5.20
C HIS A 237 -13.49 5.05 5.41
N VAL A 238 -14.07 6.18 5.81
CA VAL A 238 -13.29 7.41 6.04
C VAL A 238 -12.26 7.22 7.15
N VAL A 239 -12.61 6.60 8.28
CA VAL A 239 -11.62 6.34 9.34
C VAL A 239 -10.56 5.32 8.91
N LYS A 240 -10.91 4.30 8.13
CA LYS A 240 -9.92 3.37 7.54
C LYS A 240 -8.93 4.11 6.65
N VAL A 241 -9.39 4.99 5.77
CA VAL A 241 -8.52 5.81 4.91
C VAL A 241 -7.65 6.73 5.77
N GLN A 242 -8.23 7.47 6.72
CA GLN A 242 -7.48 8.37 7.60
C GLN A 242 -6.40 7.63 8.39
N GLY A 243 -6.70 6.43 8.88
CA GLY A 243 -5.74 5.58 9.59
C GLY A 243 -4.67 4.99 8.68
N LEU A 244 -5.02 4.50 7.50
CA LEU A 244 -4.03 3.99 6.53
C LEU A 244 -3.08 5.10 6.05
N LEU A 245 -3.55 6.34 5.95
CA LEU A 245 -2.79 7.50 5.48
C LEU A 245 -2.13 8.33 6.61
N CYS A 246 -2.39 8.04 7.89
CA CYS A 246 -1.90 8.88 8.99
C CYS A 246 -0.37 8.99 9.00
N GLY A 247 0.17 10.09 9.52
CA GLY A 247 1.62 10.30 9.68
C GLY A 247 2.40 10.54 8.38
N ASP A 248 1.80 10.26 7.23
CA ASP A 248 2.47 10.33 5.93
C ASP A 248 2.28 11.71 5.27
N LYS A 249 3.05 11.97 4.22
CA LYS A 249 2.98 13.18 3.40
C LYS A 249 2.95 12.79 1.93
N MET A 250 1.94 13.27 1.23
CA MET A 250 1.93 13.17 -0.22
C MET A 250 2.96 14.14 -0.83
N SER A 251 3.94 13.60 -1.55
CA SER A 251 4.92 14.36 -2.33
C SER A 251 4.76 14.02 -3.80
N ASN A 252 4.63 15.03 -4.66
CA ASN A 252 4.51 14.85 -6.11
C ASN A 252 3.43 13.82 -6.56
N GLY A 253 2.34 13.73 -5.81
CA GLY A 253 1.24 12.81 -6.11
C GLY A 253 1.49 11.36 -5.69
N LEU A 254 2.48 11.09 -4.83
CA LEU A 254 2.75 9.78 -4.26
C LEU A 254 2.78 9.86 -2.74
N MET A 255 2.21 8.85 -2.07
CA MET A 255 2.38 8.65 -0.63
C MET A 255 3.76 8.04 -0.37
N ALA A 256 4.43 8.39 0.73
CA ALA A 256 5.78 7.87 1.01
C ALA A 256 5.73 6.50 1.71
N GLU A 257 4.76 6.30 2.60
CA GLU A 257 4.67 5.13 3.50
C GLU A 257 3.27 4.48 3.52
N SER A 258 2.29 5.12 2.87
CA SER A 258 0.89 4.70 2.89
C SER A 258 0.45 4.15 1.54
N ILE A 259 -0.74 3.54 1.53
CA ILE A 259 -1.34 2.99 0.32
C ILE A 259 -1.52 4.06 -0.76
N ASP A 260 -1.44 3.64 -2.02
CA ASP A 260 -1.71 4.49 -3.18
C ASP A 260 -3.15 4.34 -3.69
N ILE A 261 -3.75 3.17 -3.45
CA ILE A 261 -5.08 2.81 -3.94
C ILE A 261 -5.92 2.27 -2.80
N TYR A 262 -7.08 2.85 -2.58
CA TYR A 262 -8.10 2.32 -1.69
C TYR A 262 -9.21 1.67 -2.52
N LEU A 263 -9.25 0.34 -2.48
CA LEU A 263 -10.26 -0.47 -3.15
C LEU A 263 -11.42 -0.74 -2.20
N ILE A 264 -12.65 -0.68 -2.69
CA ILE A 264 -13.83 -1.13 -1.95
C ILE A 264 -14.42 -2.36 -2.63
N ASN A 265 -14.63 -3.43 -1.87
CA ASN A 265 -15.45 -4.56 -2.26
C ASN A 265 -16.92 -4.19 -1.99
N GLU A 266 -17.62 -3.75 -3.02
CA GLU A 266 -18.91 -3.05 -2.94
C GLU A 266 -20.05 -3.88 -3.54
N TYR A 267 -21.15 -4.05 -2.79
CA TYR A 267 -22.30 -4.85 -3.20
C TYR A 267 -23.66 -4.17 -2.90
N ARG A 268 -23.72 -2.84 -2.94
CA ARG A 268 -24.94 -2.04 -2.78
C ARG A 268 -25.72 -1.83 -4.08
N TRP A 269 -25.06 -1.82 -5.24
CA TRP A 269 -25.79 -1.76 -6.53
C TRP A 269 -26.26 -3.14 -6.96
N CYS A 270 -27.51 -3.45 -6.67
CA CYS A 270 -28.22 -4.66 -7.11
C CYS A 270 -29.03 -4.38 -8.40
N PRO A 271 -29.54 -5.41 -9.11
CA PRO A 271 -30.42 -5.19 -10.27
C PRO A 271 -31.55 -4.21 -9.95
N ASP A 272 -31.89 -3.34 -10.91
CA ASP A 272 -32.89 -2.27 -10.80
C ASP A 272 -32.54 -1.10 -9.84
N SER A 273 -31.35 -1.10 -9.22
CA SER A 273 -30.91 0.04 -8.40
C SER A 273 -30.71 1.30 -9.23
N THR A 274 -30.93 2.47 -8.62
CA THR A 274 -30.56 3.76 -9.19
C THR A 274 -29.24 4.28 -8.61
N PHE A 275 -28.61 5.23 -9.31
CA PHE A 275 -27.42 5.91 -8.79
C PHE A 275 -27.68 6.60 -7.44
N ALA A 276 -28.86 7.19 -7.26
CA ALA A 276 -29.19 7.91 -6.03
C ALA A 276 -29.22 6.98 -4.81
N GLU A 277 -29.71 5.75 -4.98
CA GLU A 277 -29.82 4.76 -3.91
C GLU A 277 -28.48 4.11 -3.60
N ALA A 278 -27.73 3.71 -4.63
CA ALA A 278 -26.52 2.93 -4.46
C ALA A 278 -25.25 3.79 -4.35
N TYR A 279 -25.01 4.71 -5.30
CA TYR A 279 -23.68 5.30 -5.54
C TYR A 279 -23.55 6.78 -5.15
N GLN A 280 -24.64 7.49 -4.89
CA GLN A 280 -24.58 8.87 -4.39
C GLN A 280 -23.77 8.98 -3.08
N ARG A 281 -23.86 7.98 -2.21
CA ARG A 281 -23.05 7.89 -0.99
C ARG A 281 -21.54 7.87 -1.26
N TYR A 282 -21.11 7.21 -2.33
CA TYR A 282 -19.70 7.07 -2.67
C TYR A 282 -19.11 8.38 -3.20
N ILE A 283 -19.93 9.22 -3.84
CA ILE A 283 -19.59 10.63 -4.11
C ILE A 283 -19.42 11.38 -2.79
N ASN A 284 -20.45 11.32 -1.94
CA ASN A 284 -20.48 12.07 -0.67
C ASN A 284 -19.30 11.69 0.24
N MET A 285 -18.91 10.42 0.21
CA MET A 285 -17.79 9.88 0.96
C MET A 285 -16.45 10.32 0.37
N ALA A 286 -16.20 10.11 -0.92
CA ALA A 286 -14.84 10.15 -1.48
C ALA A 286 -14.42 11.46 -2.15
N GLN A 287 -15.31 12.44 -2.33
CA GLN A 287 -14.87 13.73 -2.89
C GLN A 287 -13.77 14.37 -2.03
N GLY A 288 -12.76 14.95 -2.69
CA GLY A 288 -11.57 15.48 -2.02
C GLY A 288 -10.55 14.44 -1.53
N ILE A 289 -10.76 13.13 -1.75
CA ILE A 289 -9.77 12.11 -1.37
C ILE A 289 -8.49 12.26 -2.22
N PRO A 290 -7.28 12.26 -1.61
CA PRO A 290 -6.05 12.57 -2.34
C PRO A 290 -5.44 11.37 -3.08
N ILE A 291 -5.87 10.15 -2.79
CA ILE A 291 -5.37 8.90 -3.37
C ILE A 291 -6.39 8.26 -4.30
N VAL A 292 -5.98 7.26 -5.08
CA VAL A 292 -6.87 6.56 -6.02
C VAL A 292 -7.93 5.79 -5.24
N VAL A 293 -9.20 5.93 -5.65
CA VAL A 293 -10.29 5.05 -5.22
C VAL A 293 -10.90 4.31 -6.39
N ALA A 294 -11.19 3.03 -6.20
CA ALA A 294 -11.83 2.16 -7.19
C ALA A 294 -12.59 1.02 -6.49
N PHE A 295 -13.42 0.30 -7.24
CA PHE A 295 -14.05 -0.90 -6.72
C PHE A 295 -13.15 -2.12 -6.92
N GLY A 296 -12.70 -2.71 -5.82
CA GLY A 296 -11.92 -3.95 -5.81
C GLY A 296 -12.74 -5.15 -6.24
N GLU A 297 -14.04 -5.10 -5.96
CA GLU A 297 -15.10 -6.02 -6.37
C GLU A 297 -16.39 -5.21 -6.51
N TYR A 298 -17.21 -5.52 -7.52
CA TYR A 298 -18.59 -5.04 -7.59
C TYR A 298 -19.53 -6.03 -8.27
N GLY A 299 -20.83 -5.86 -8.02
CA GLY A 299 -21.91 -6.56 -8.72
C GLY A 299 -22.78 -7.39 -7.78
N CYS A 300 -23.60 -6.71 -6.97
CA CYS A 300 -24.59 -7.35 -6.11
C CYS A 300 -25.53 -8.25 -6.91
N LYS A 301 -25.92 -9.38 -6.30
CA LYS A 301 -26.97 -10.24 -6.81
C LYS A 301 -27.76 -10.82 -5.65
N THR A 302 -29.08 -10.59 -5.66
CA THR A 302 -29.98 -10.94 -4.57
C THR A 302 -30.75 -12.25 -4.80
N SER A 303 -30.84 -12.70 -6.06
CA SER A 303 -31.50 -13.96 -6.42
C SER A 303 -30.88 -14.60 -7.65
N SER A 304 -31.12 -15.89 -7.85
CA SER A 304 -30.71 -16.61 -9.06
C SER A 304 -31.58 -16.30 -10.28
N SER A 305 -32.82 -15.83 -10.07
CA SER A 305 -33.78 -15.53 -11.13
C SER A 305 -33.61 -14.15 -11.77
N THR A 306 -32.91 -13.23 -11.09
CA THR A 306 -32.70 -11.85 -11.56
C THR A 306 -31.23 -11.67 -11.95
N PRO A 307 -30.91 -11.64 -13.25
CA PRO A 307 -29.55 -11.39 -13.71
C PRO A 307 -29.09 -9.98 -13.36
N ARG A 308 -27.77 -9.80 -13.22
CA ARG A 308 -27.18 -8.47 -13.08
C ARG A 308 -27.26 -7.69 -14.38
N ASP A 309 -27.84 -6.49 -14.31
CA ASP A 309 -27.95 -5.56 -15.44
C ASP A 309 -26.66 -4.75 -15.67
N TRP A 310 -25.83 -4.63 -14.62
CA TRP A 310 -24.64 -3.78 -14.56
C TRP A 310 -24.94 -2.30 -14.85
N GLY A 311 -26.08 -1.80 -14.38
CA GLY A 311 -26.55 -0.42 -14.59
C GLY A 311 -25.61 0.67 -14.08
N MET A 312 -24.64 0.32 -13.22
CA MET A 312 -23.62 1.24 -12.70
C MET A 312 -22.52 1.59 -13.70
N ILE A 313 -22.23 0.73 -14.68
CA ILE A 313 -21.09 0.86 -15.62
C ILE A 313 -21.02 2.22 -16.35
N PRO A 314 -22.13 2.84 -16.80
CA PRO A 314 -22.08 4.17 -17.42
C PRO A 314 -21.47 5.22 -16.50
N TYR A 315 -21.76 5.14 -15.20
CA TYR A 315 -21.26 6.07 -14.18
C TYR A 315 -19.78 5.87 -13.85
N MET A 316 -19.17 4.73 -14.23
CA MET A 316 -17.79 4.40 -13.92
C MET A 316 -16.79 4.79 -15.02
N TYR A 317 -17.26 5.04 -16.25
CA TYR A 317 -16.36 5.21 -17.40
C TYR A 317 -16.66 6.42 -18.29
N GLN A 318 -17.85 7.03 -18.20
CA GLN A 318 -18.13 8.24 -18.97
C GLN A 318 -17.52 9.50 -18.33
N GLU A 319 -17.53 10.60 -19.08
CA GLU A 319 -17.14 11.94 -18.64
C GLU A 319 -17.82 12.36 -17.32
N PRO A 320 -17.15 13.11 -16.42
CA PRO A 320 -17.70 13.53 -15.13
C PRO A 320 -19.07 14.22 -15.22
N SER A 321 -19.25 15.05 -16.25
CA SER A 321 -20.52 15.74 -16.57
C SER A 321 -21.71 14.80 -16.83
N LYS A 322 -21.45 13.54 -17.20
CA LYS A 322 -22.47 12.49 -17.43
C LYS A 322 -22.61 11.53 -16.25
N THR A 323 -21.70 11.59 -15.29
CA THR A 323 -21.60 10.62 -14.19
C THR A 323 -21.85 11.25 -12.82
N LYS A 324 -22.34 12.50 -12.75
CA LYS A 324 -22.50 13.25 -11.50
C LYS A 324 -21.17 13.40 -10.74
N GLU A 325 -20.10 13.66 -11.49
CA GLU A 325 -18.73 13.76 -10.98
C GLU A 325 -18.15 12.43 -10.45
N PHE A 326 -18.80 11.29 -10.68
CA PHE A 326 -18.31 10.01 -10.18
C PHE A 326 -16.95 9.66 -10.75
N THR A 327 -16.77 9.83 -12.06
CA THR A 327 -15.48 9.55 -12.71
C THR A 327 -14.42 10.64 -12.50
N ALA A 328 -14.75 11.79 -11.91
CA ALA A 328 -13.74 12.74 -11.44
C ALA A 328 -13.01 12.21 -10.19
N VAL A 329 -13.67 11.33 -9.42
CA VAL A 329 -13.17 10.78 -8.15
C VAL A 329 -12.75 9.31 -8.29
N TRP A 330 -13.57 8.49 -8.95
CA TRP A 330 -13.42 7.04 -9.01
C TRP A 330 -12.69 6.59 -10.26
N SER A 331 -11.86 5.55 -10.11
CA SER A 331 -10.98 5.02 -11.15
C SER A 331 -11.45 3.65 -11.69
N GLY A 332 -12.76 3.40 -11.68
CA GLY A 332 -13.38 2.18 -12.20
C GLY A 332 -13.42 1.03 -11.19
N GLY A 333 -13.37 -0.22 -11.66
CA GLY A 333 -13.36 -1.40 -10.79
C GLY A 333 -13.40 -2.75 -11.48
N LEU A 334 -13.61 -3.80 -10.67
CA LEU A 334 -13.57 -5.21 -11.08
C LEU A 334 -14.88 -5.94 -10.77
N ALA A 335 -15.54 -6.48 -11.78
CA ALA A 335 -16.74 -7.30 -11.62
C ALA A 335 -16.41 -8.62 -10.89
N TYR A 336 -17.20 -8.97 -9.86
CA TYR A 336 -17.02 -10.19 -9.07
C TYR A 336 -18.12 -11.23 -9.34
N SER A 337 -17.86 -12.51 -9.56
CA SER A 337 -16.56 -13.20 -9.72
C SER A 337 -16.46 -13.82 -11.10
N TYR A 338 -15.25 -14.22 -11.54
CA TYR A 338 -15.13 -15.00 -12.79
C TYR A 338 -15.89 -16.32 -12.67
N GLY A 339 -15.55 -17.15 -11.69
CA GLY A 339 -16.08 -18.51 -11.55
C GLY A 339 -16.33 -18.92 -10.10
N GLU A 340 -16.39 -20.23 -9.87
CA GLU A 340 -16.80 -20.84 -8.58
C GLU A 340 -15.65 -21.08 -7.59
N ALA A 341 -14.40 -20.81 -7.98
CA ALA A 341 -13.25 -21.00 -7.09
C ALA A 341 -13.40 -20.21 -5.78
N LYS A 342 -13.10 -20.88 -4.66
CA LYS A 342 -13.19 -20.36 -3.28
C LYS A 342 -14.60 -19.87 -2.87
N LEU A 343 -15.63 -20.18 -3.65
CA LEU A 343 -17.02 -19.84 -3.33
C LEU A 343 -17.78 -21.04 -2.79
N ALA A 344 -18.80 -20.76 -1.97
CA ALA A 344 -19.80 -21.76 -1.61
C ALA A 344 -20.58 -22.22 -2.85
N SER A 345 -21.03 -23.47 -2.85
CA SER A 345 -21.73 -24.09 -4.00
C SER A 345 -23.05 -23.40 -4.38
N ASP A 346 -23.63 -22.65 -3.46
CA ASP A 346 -24.87 -21.88 -3.63
C ASP A 346 -24.62 -20.39 -3.91
N SER A 347 -23.36 -20.00 -4.15
CA SER A 347 -22.99 -18.62 -4.48
C SER A 347 -23.68 -18.14 -5.76
N LEU A 348 -24.22 -16.92 -5.72
CA LEU A 348 -24.91 -16.30 -6.86
C LEU A 348 -23.96 -15.56 -7.82
N PHE A 349 -22.76 -15.25 -7.35
CA PHE A 349 -21.80 -14.34 -8.00
C PHE A 349 -21.06 -14.85 -9.25
N PRO A 350 -20.82 -16.17 -9.43
CA PRO A 350 -20.04 -16.67 -10.58
C PRO A 350 -20.63 -16.22 -11.91
N MET A 351 -19.81 -15.54 -12.73
CA MET A 351 -20.17 -15.20 -14.10
C MET A 351 -20.07 -16.40 -15.04
N PHE A 352 -19.23 -17.38 -14.69
CA PHE A 352 -19.11 -18.70 -15.30
C PHE A 352 -19.37 -19.78 -14.25
N THR A 353 -20.02 -20.88 -14.66
CA THR A 353 -20.36 -22.02 -13.79
C THR A 353 -19.83 -23.35 -14.35
N GLY A 354 -19.93 -24.42 -13.55
CA GLY A 354 -19.54 -25.78 -13.95
C GLY A 354 -18.02 -26.04 -13.86
N GLY A 355 -17.32 -25.27 -13.03
CA GLY A 355 -15.90 -25.44 -12.73
C GLY A 355 -15.66 -26.02 -11.34
N SER A 356 -14.39 -26.04 -10.96
CA SER A 356 -13.94 -26.43 -9.63
C SER A 356 -14.16 -25.29 -8.62
N THR A 357 -14.53 -25.64 -7.39
CA THR A 357 -14.48 -24.73 -6.24
C THR A 357 -13.08 -24.65 -5.61
N ASP A 358 -12.22 -25.63 -5.89
CA ASP A 358 -10.78 -25.53 -5.63
C ASP A 358 -10.14 -24.64 -6.71
N PHE A 359 -9.43 -23.59 -6.25
CA PHE A 359 -8.73 -22.62 -7.09
C PHE A 359 -7.57 -23.22 -7.90
N LEU A 360 -7.06 -24.39 -7.50
CA LEU A 360 -6.05 -25.15 -8.25
C LEU A 360 -6.66 -26.05 -9.33
N GLY A 361 -7.99 -26.16 -9.37
CA GLY A 361 -8.73 -27.00 -10.30
C GLY A 361 -9.12 -26.30 -11.61
N THR A 362 -9.95 -26.98 -12.40
CA THR A 362 -10.43 -26.49 -13.70
C THR A 362 -11.37 -25.29 -13.53
N PRO A 363 -11.13 -24.15 -14.21
CA PRO A 363 -12.01 -23.00 -14.18
C PRO A 363 -13.42 -23.27 -14.71
N SER A 364 -14.39 -22.53 -14.17
CA SER A 364 -15.75 -22.52 -14.70
C SER A 364 -15.77 -22.06 -16.17
N SER A 365 -16.62 -22.69 -16.99
CA SER A 365 -16.66 -22.50 -18.44
C SER A 365 -18.05 -22.17 -18.99
N LYS A 366 -19.12 -22.47 -18.25
CA LYS A 366 -20.49 -22.19 -18.68
C LYS A 366 -20.88 -20.74 -18.34
N SER A 367 -20.90 -19.88 -19.36
CA SER A 367 -21.33 -18.49 -19.22
C SER A 367 -22.75 -18.37 -18.66
N THR A 368 -22.95 -17.41 -17.76
CA THR A 368 -24.27 -17.01 -17.24
C THR A 368 -24.82 -15.79 -18.01
N THR A 369 -26.08 -15.43 -17.75
CA THR A 369 -26.68 -14.19 -18.27
C THR A 369 -25.98 -12.94 -17.71
N ASP A 370 -25.46 -13.00 -16.48
CA ASP A 370 -24.71 -11.89 -15.89
C ASP A 370 -23.48 -11.53 -16.73
N TYR A 371 -22.73 -12.54 -17.19
CA TYR A 371 -21.58 -12.32 -18.07
C TYR A 371 -21.99 -11.68 -19.40
N THR A 372 -23.07 -12.19 -20.01
CA THR A 372 -23.60 -11.65 -21.28
C THR A 372 -23.95 -10.16 -21.13
N ASN A 373 -24.59 -9.79 -20.02
CA ASN A 373 -24.94 -8.39 -19.73
C ASN A 373 -23.69 -7.54 -19.47
N LEU A 374 -22.70 -8.05 -18.72
CA LEU A 374 -21.44 -7.34 -18.47
C LEU A 374 -20.71 -7.05 -19.79
N LYS A 375 -20.63 -8.07 -20.66
CA LYS A 375 -19.99 -7.95 -21.97
C LYS A 375 -20.65 -6.87 -22.82
N ALA A 376 -21.98 -6.78 -22.80
CA ALA A 376 -22.72 -5.73 -23.51
C ALA A 376 -22.40 -4.33 -22.95
N MET A 377 -22.37 -4.17 -21.62
CA MET A 377 -22.05 -2.89 -20.98
C MET A 377 -20.59 -2.48 -21.23
N PHE A 378 -19.66 -3.43 -21.18
CA PHE A 378 -18.25 -3.18 -21.47
C PHE A 378 -18.01 -2.86 -22.95
N ALA A 379 -18.79 -3.44 -23.88
CA ALA A 379 -18.70 -3.06 -25.29
C ALA A 379 -19.19 -1.62 -25.54
N LYS A 380 -20.16 -1.15 -24.75
CA LYS A 380 -20.80 0.16 -24.93
C LYS A 380 -20.03 1.32 -24.30
N TYR A 381 -19.39 1.12 -23.16
CA TYR A 381 -18.76 2.19 -22.39
C TYR A 381 -17.25 1.96 -22.23
N SER A 382 -16.45 2.93 -22.66
CA SER A 382 -15.00 2.99 -22.43
C SER A 382 -14.67 4.18 -21.53
N GLY A 383 -13.50 4.13 -20.89
CA GLY A 383 -12.96 5.29 -20.18
C GLY A 383 -12.85 6.49 -21.11
N TYR A 384 -13.07 7.68 -20.57
CA TYR A 384 -12.92 8.93 -21.30
C TYR A 384 -11.45 9.41 -21.30
N THR A 385 -11.13 10.37 -22.18
CA THR A 385 -9.77 10.87 -22.32
C THR A 385 -9.51 11.99 -21.33
N ASP A 386 -8.50 11.81 -20.49
CA ASP A 386 -8.10 12.75 -19.43
C ASP A 386 -6.58 12.69 -19.27
N ASN A 387 -5.85 13.18 -20.27
CA ASN A 387 -4.41 12.98 -20.32
C ASN A 387 -3.68 13.84 -19.28
N ALA A 388 -2.65 13.27 -18.68
CA ALA A 388 -1.75 13.98 -17.79
C ALA A 388 -1.08 15.15 -18.52
N ALA A 389 -1.03 16.30 -17.85
CA ALA A 389 -0.38 17.51 -18.36
C ALA A 389 1.14 17.51 -18.09
N TRP A 390 1.78 16.34 -18.07
CA TRP A 390 3.21 16.22 -17.85
C TRP A 390 4.01 16.22 -19.15
N THR A 391 5.32 16.37 -19.01
CA THR A 391 6.33 16.00 -20.02
C THR A 391 7.11 14.80 -19.48
N ASP A 392 7.98 14.19 -20.28
CA ASP A 392 8.85 13.11 -19.78
C ASP A 392 9.70 13.55 -18.58
N SER A 393 10.20 14.79 -18.59
CA SER A 393 11.00 15.35 -17.49
C SER A 393 10.20 15.70 -16.23
N THR A 394 8.88 15.90 -16.33
CA THR A 394 8.04 16.34 -15.21
C THR A 394 7.09 15.26 -14.70
N LYS A 395 7.06 14.09 -15.35
CA LYS A 395 6.16 12.97 -15.02
C LYS A 395 6.23 12.50 -13.58
N CYS A 396 7.40 12.54 -12.94
CA CYS A 396 7.57 12.14 -11.53
C CYS A 396 7.42 13.27 -10.52
N THR A 397 7.25 14.51 -10.97
CA THR A 397 7.03 15.68 -10.11
C THR A 397 5.63 16.28 -10.28
N TRP A 398 4.94 15.94 -11.37
CA TRP A 398 3.59 16.39 -11.68
C TRP A 398 2.55 15.60 -10.90
N LYS A 399 1.47 16.27 -10.50
CA LYS A 399 0.26 15.65 -9.95
C LYS A 399 -0.97 16.32 -10.56
N PRO A 400 -2.09 15.60 -10.74
CA PRO A 400 -3.33 16.21 -11.18
C PRO A 400 -3.85 17.18 -10.12
N THR A 401 -4.59 18.19 -10.57
CA THR A 401 -5.41 19.01 -9.68
C THR A 401 -6.54 18.15 -9.14
N LEU A 402 -6.81 18.27 -7.85
CA LEU A 402 -7.97 17.63 -7.23
C LEU A 402 -9.22 18.42 -7.61
N GLU A 403 -10.02 17.87 -8.52
CA GLU A 403 -11.19 18.54 -9.11
C GLU A 403 -12.37 18.72 -8.15
N THR A 404 -12.42 17.92 -7.08
CA THR A 404 -13.51 17.92 -6.10
C THR A 404 -13.00 18.27 -4.72
N THR A 405 -13.88 18.87 -3.91
CA THR A 405 -13.60 19.19 -2.51
C THR A 405 -14.39 18.25 -1.60
N THR A 406 -13.85 18.01 -0.41
CA THR A 406 -14.53 17.20 0.61
C THR A 406 -15.92 17.75 0.88
N GLN A 407 -16.93 16.88 0.75
CA GLN A 407 -18.32 17.23 1.02
C GLN A 407 -18.50 17.52 2.51
N SER A 408 -19.26 18.58 2.83
CA SER A 408 -19.54 18.97 4.21
C SER A 408 -20.30 17.89 5.01
N THR A 409 -21.02 17.01 4.32
CA THR A 409 -21.67 15.83 4.89
C THR A 409 -20.68 14.75 5.35
N ASN A 410 -19.48 14.71 4.77
CA ASN A 410 -18.37 13.91 5.29
C ASN A 410 -17.73 14.65 6.48
N THR A 411 -18.35 14.49 7.65
CA THR A 411 -17.96 15.22 8.86
C THR A 411 -16.55 14.88 9.33
N ARG A 412 -16.11 13.62 9.16
CA ARG A 412 -14.77 13.18 9.59
C ARG A 412 -13.67 13.80 8.73
N ALA A 413 -13.75 13.69 7.40
CA ALA A 413 -12.74 14.25 6.52
C ALA A 413 -12.77 15.79 6.53
N THR A 414 -13.95 16.40 6.68
CA THR A 414 -14.07 17.87 6.83
C THR A 414 -13.38 18.37 8.11
N LYS A 415 -13.54 17.65 9.23
CA LYS A 415 -12.99 18.07 10.53
C LYS A 415 -11.51 17.75 10.69
N TYR A 416 -11.05 16.60 10.21
CA TYR A 416 -9.71 16.08 10.49
C TYR A 416 -8.80 16.00 9.25
N GLY A 417 -9.33 16.30 8.06
CA GLY A 417 -8.64 16.07 6.79
C GLY A 417 -8.59 14.59 6.38
N TRP A 418 -8.12 14.33 5.16
CA TRP A 418 -7.93 12.96 4.65
C TRP A 418 -6.63 12.33 5.13
N ILE A 419 -5.58 13.14 5.32
CA ILE A 419 -4.28 12.72 5.82
C ILE A 419 -4.14 13.32 7.21
N VAL A 420 -4.30 12.48 8.24
CA VAL A 420 -4.17 12.91 9.64
C VAL A 420 -2.67 12.96 9.99
N SER A 421 -2.22 14.06 10.57
CA SER A 421 -0.79 14.33 10.80
C SER A 421 -0.11 13.34 11.75
N SER A 422 -0.85 12.73 12.68
CA SER A 422 -0.34 11.76 13.65
C SER A 422 -1.19 10.49 13.67
N CYS A 423 -0.52 9.34 13.65
CA CYS A 423 -1.17 8.03 13.84
C CYS A 423 -1.60 7.77 15.29
N SER A 424 -1.16 8.59 16.23
CA SER A 424 -1.58 8.54 17.63
C SER A 424 -2.82 9.39 17.92
N ALA A 425 -3.35 10.09 16.91
CA ALA A 425 -4.49 10.99 17.07
C ALA A 425 -5.74 10.25 17.58
N SER A 426 -6.40 10.81 18.60
CA SER A 426 -7.54 10.16 19.27
C SER A 426 -8.73 9.92 18.35
N ASN A 427 -8.92 10.74 17.31
CA ASN A 427 -9.98 10.56 16.31
C ASN A 427 -9.78 9.35 15.38
N LEU A 428 -8.63 8.68 15.44
CA LEU A 428 -8.37 7.44 14.70
C LEU A 428 -8.67 6.18 15.53
N LYS A 429 -8.91 6.32 16.84
CA LYS A 429 -9.20 5.22 17.77
C LYS A 429 -10.70 5.16 18.03
N LEU A 430 -11.36 4.12 17.55
CA LEU A 430 -12.77 3.85 17.87
C LEU A 430 -12.88 3.11 19.20
N THR A 431 -11.97 2.18 19.42
CA THR A 431 -11.82 1.43 20.66
C THR A 431 -10.46 1.69 21.31
N SER A 432 -10.32 1.31 22.58
CA SER A 432 -9.04 1.45 23.29
C SER A 432 -7.93 0.53 22.76
N SER A 433 -8.27 -0.53 22.02
CA SER A 433 -7.30 -1.45 21.39
C SER A 433 -6.81 -0.97 20.03
N ASP A 434 -7.47 0.01 19.43
CA ASP A 434 -7.08 0.53 18.12
C ASP A 434 -5.73 1.25 18.20
N SER A 435 -4.83 0.85 17.29
CA SER A 435 -3.56 1.51 17.04
C SER A 435 -3.32 1.61 15.54
N TRP A 436 -2.63 2.67 15.14
CA TRP A 436 -2.13 2.87 13.78
C TRP A 436 -0.61 2.95 13.72
N THR A 437 0.06 2.62 14.84
CA THR A 437 1.52 2.54 14.93
C THR A 437 1.94 1.09 15.12
N CYS A 438 2.98 0.68 14.39
CA CYS A 438 3.54 -0.65 14.43
C CYS A 438 5.02 -0.59 14.02
N SER A 439 5.86 -1.40 14.67
CA SER A 439 7.29 -1.45 14.34
C SER A 439 7.53 -2.17 13.01
N SER A 440 8.49 -1.67 12.25
CA SER A 440 8.98 -2.32 11.03
C SER A 440 9.43 -3.76 11.28
N ARG A 441 9.33 -4.60 10.24
CA ARG A 441 9.91 -5.96 10.22
C ARG A 441 11.21 -6.06 9.43
N GLU A 442 11.75 -4.95 8.93
CA GLU A 442 13.06 -4.89 8.29
C GLU A 442 14.16 -5.39 9.23
N GLY A 443 15.03 -6.27 8.73
CA GLY A 443 16.15 -6.81 9.50
C GLY A 443 15.77 -7.74 10.66
N VAL A 444 14.50 -8.08 10.83
CA VAL A 444 14.06 -9.02 11.87
C VAL A 444 14.44 -10.45 11.47
N VAL A 445 14.98 -11.21 12.43
CA VAL A 445 15.25 -12.65 12.30
C VAL A 445 13.94 -13.40 12.12
N CYS A 446 13.88 -14.25 11.11
CA CYS A 446 12.63 -14.94 10.75
C CYS A 446 12.83 -16.43 10.42
N THR A 447 14.04 -16.94 10.61
CA THR A 447 14.42 -18.32 10.34
C THR A 447 15.13 -18.90 11.55
N ASP A 448 15.04 -20.22 11.71
CA ASP A 448 15.60 -20.94 12.87
C ASP A 448 17.13 -20.86 12.95
N ASP A 449 17.81 -20.59 11.83
CA ASP A 449 19.27 -20.43 11.76
C ASP A 449 19.77 -19.02 12.13
N GLY A 450 18.85 -18.12 12.48
CA GLY A 450 19.18 -16.74 12.85
C GLY A 450 19.25 -15.76 11.67
N SER A 451 18.91 -16.17 10.45
CA SER A 451 18.90 -15.29 9.28
C SER A 451 17.68 -14.37 9.25
N THR A 452 17.87 -13.17 8.68
CA THR A 452 16.80 -12.20 8.42
C THR A 452 16.00 -12.56 7.17
N CYS A 453 14.79 -12.01 7.09
CA CYS A 453 13.87 -12.20 5.97
C CYS A 453 14.04 -11.18 4.84
N ASP A 454 15.20 -10.52 4.77
CA ASP A 454 15.41 -9.43 3.82
C ASP A 454 15.60 -9.95 2.39
N VAL A 455 14.86 -9.36 1.46
CA VAL A 455 14.97 -9.67 0.03
C VAL A 455 15.92 -8.69 -0.63
N LYS A 456 17.02 -9.21 -1.20
CA LYS A 456 18.02 -8.40 -1.91
C LYS A 456 17.81 -8.47 -3.42
N LEU A 457 18.02 -7.35 -4.11
CA LEU A 457 18.08 -7.28 -5.57
C LEU A 457 19.54 -7.22 -6.04
N SER A 458 19.97 -8.26 -6.74
CA SER A 458 21.32 -8.35 -7.33
C SER A 458 21.45 -7.52 -8.61
N SER A 459 20.35 -7.33 -9.36
CA SER A 459 20.30 -6.59 -10.62
C SER A 459 18.98 -5.84 -10.76
N SER A 460 18.85 -5.02 -11.80
CA SER A 460 17.58 -4.42 -12.18
C SER A 460 16.57 -5.47 -12.63
N VAL A 461 15.29 -5.19 -12.40
CA VAL A 461 14.14 -6.07 -12.63
C VAL A 461 13.08 -5.29 -13.41
N GLY A 462 13.04 -5.52 -14.73
CA GLY A 462 12.17 -4.80 -15.67
C GLY A 462 12.39 -3.29 -15.67
N THR A 463 11.33 -2.55 -15.99
CA THR A 463 11.30 -1.09 -15.94
C THR A 463 11.55 -0.60 -14.51
N THR A 464 12.58 0.22 -14.33
CA THR A 464 12.95 0.78 -13.02
C THR A 464 12.25 2.12 -12.76
N GLN A 465 12.28 2.60 -11.51
CA GLN A 465 11.78 3.94 -11.21
C GLN A 465 12.62 5.02 -11.90
N GLU A 466 13.92 4.78 -12.06
CA GLU A 466 14.82 5.65 -12.82
C GLU A 466 14.45 5.71 -14.30
N ASP A 467 14.09 4.58 -14.93
CA ASP A 467 13.61 4.57 -16.32
C ASP A 467 12.33 5.39 -16.50
N ILE A 468 11.44 5.37 -15.50
CA ILE A 468 10.18 6.13 -15.53
C ILE A 468 10.43 7.64 -15.35
N CYS A 469 11.34 8.00 -14.45
CA CYS A 469 11.57 9.39 -14.04
C CYS A 469 12.73 10.09 -14.78
N GLY A 470 13.55 9.35 -15.52
CA GLY A 470 14.79 9.82 -16.13
C GLY A 470 15.96 9.92 -15.13
N THR A 471 15.71 10.48 -13.94
CA THR A 471 16.66 10.46 -12.82
C THR A 471 15.96 9.98 -11.56
N TYR A 472 16.72 9.29 -10.70
CA TYR A 472 16.19 8.83 -9.43
C TYR A 472 17.26 8.89 -8.35
N GLU A 473 16.97 9.62 -7.27
CA GLU A 473 17.84 9.66 -6.10
C GLU A 473 17.12 9.06 -4.90
N VAL A 474 17.83 8.17 -4.19
CA VAL A 474 17.31 7.57 -2.96
C VAL A 474 17.48 8.61 -1.85
N THR A 475 16.37 9.17 -1.40
CA THR A 475 16.37 10.04 -0.21
C THR A 475 16.67 9.21 1.03
N SER A 476 17.73 9.58 1.76
CA SER A 476 18.08 8.97 3.04
C SER A 476 17.30 9.62 4.17
N GLY A 477 16.23 8.98 4.64
CA GLY A 477 15.35 9.51 5.70
C GLY A 477 14.27 10.43 5.16
N GLY A 478 13.77 11.32 6.02
CA GLY A 478 12.79 12.35 5.69
C GLY A 478 11.34 11.99 6.03
N GLY A 479 11.06 10.79 6.53
CA GLY A 479 9.74 10.42 7.07
C GLY A 479 9.36 11.30 8.25
N THR A 480 8.06 11.57 8.41
CA THR A 480 7.57 12.37 9.54
C THR A 480 7.74 11.58 10.84
N CYS A 481 8.18 12.24 11.91
CA CYS A 481 8.36 11.58 13.21
C CYS A 481 7.89 12.49 14.35
N GLU A 482 7.47 11.89 15.46
CA GLU A 482 7.20 12.60 16.71
C GLU A 482 8.38 12.48 17.68
N SER A 483 9.04 11.32 17.64
CA SER A 483 10.10 10.88 18.53
C SER A 483 11.19 10.09 17.78
N THR A 484 12.36 9.92 18.39
CA THR A 484 13.48 9.19 17.76
C THR A 484 13.18 7.70 17.54
N SER A 485 12.27 7.10 18.33
CA SER A 485 11.86 5.71 18.12
C SER A 485 11.10 5.50 16.80
N ASP A 486 10.52 6.55 16.23
CA ASP A 486 9.83 6.47 14.94
C ASP A 486 10.82 6.30 13.77
N CYS A 487 12.12 6.52 14.01
CA CYS A 487 13.19 6.40 13.02
C CYS A 487 13.92 5.04 13.10
N GLY A 488 13.18 3.96 13.31
CA GLY A 488 13.65 2.59 13.13
C GLY A 488 14.83 2.16 14.01
N GLY A 489 15.15 2.92 15.06
CA GLY A 489 16.34 2.74 15.90
C GLY A 489 17.68 3.11 15.24
N ASN A 490 17.69 3.37 13.93
CA ASN A 490 18.90 3.70 13.15
C ASN A 490 18.86 5.13 12.60
N GLY A 491 18.08 6.00 13.22
CA GLY A 491 17.97 7.41 12.87
C GLY A 491 17.67 8.27 14.09
N GLN A 492 17.58 9.58 13.85
CA GLN A 492 17.19 10.57 14.85
C GLN A 492 16.04 11.40 14.31
N CYS A 493 15.02 11.63 15.15
CA CYS A 493 13.95 12.55 14.81
C CYS A 493 14.43 13.99 15.02
N LYS A 494 14.62 14.73 13.94
CA LYS A 494 15.15 16.10 13.96
C LYS A 494 14.09 17.10 13.53
N GLU A 495 14.04 18.22 14.23
CA GLU A 495 13.17 19.34 13.87
C GLU A 495 13.91 20.33 12.98
N SER A 496 13.30 20.69 11.85
CA SER A 496 13.76 21.75 10.96
C SER A 496 12.55 22.52 10.44
N ASN A 497 12.57 23.85 10.58
CA ASN A 497 11.47 24.74 10.18
C ASN A 497 10.09 24.32 10.70
N GLY A 498 10.01 23.89 11.97
CA GLY A 498 8.77 23.44 12.61
C GLY A 498 8.26 22.08 12.12
N THR A 499 9.02 21.38 11.28
CA THR A 499 8.71 20.01 10.83
C THR A 499 9.71 19.03 11.42
N LYS A 500 9.19 18.01 12.10
CA LYS A 500 10.00 16.88 12.58
C LYS A 500 10.09 15.79 11.52
N SER A 501 11.31 15.33 11.25
CA SER A 501 11.58 14.26 10.28
C SER A 501 12.77 13.38 10.66
N CYS A 502 12.78 12.14 10.19
CA CYS A 502 13.84 11.19 10.46
C CYS A 502 15.11 11.50 9.68
N SER A 503 16.24 11.52 10.39
CA SER A 503 17.59 11.66 9.84
C SER A 503 18.36 10.37 10.11
N CYS A 504 18.65 9.60 9.06
CA CYS A 504 19.24 8.27 9.21
C CYS A 504 20.73 8.32 9.54
N LEU A 505 21.19 7.32 10.30
CA LEU A 505 22.59 7.01 10.49
C LEU A 505 23.20 6.48 9.18
N ALA A 506 24.52 6.54 9.06
CA ALA A 506 25.22 5.94 7.93
C ALA A 506 24.86 4.45 7.79
N CYS A 507 24.78 3.95 6.55
CA CYS A 507 24.30 2.62 6.18
C CYS A 507 22.78 2.37 6.27
N TYR A 508 21.99 3.37 6.66
CA TYR A 508 20.54 3.23 6.79
C TYR A 508 19.83 4.32 6.00
N THR A 509 18.69 3.94 5.44
CA THR A 509 17.88 4.74 4.55
C THR A 509 16.41 4.30 4.66
N GLY A 510 15.56 4.77 3.75
CA GLY A 510 14.11 4.69 3.90
C GLY A 510 13.62 5.83 4.77
N THR A 511 12.32 6.10 4.71
CA THR A 511 11.70 7.25 5.39
C THR A 511 11.84 7.19 6.91
N ASP A 512 11.82 5.98 7.47
CA ASP A 512 11.95 5.66 8.90
C ASP A 512 13.34 5.12 9.27
N CYS A 513 14.32 5.14 8.35
CA CYS A 513 15.67 4.62 8.59
C CYS A 513 15.75 3.13 8.95
N SER A 514 14.73 2.34 8.64
CA SER A 514 14.71 0.89 8.91
C SER A 514 15.50 0.07 7.87
N VAL A 515 15.67 0.60 6.66
CA VAL A 515 16.25 -0.16 5.54
C VAL A 515 17.76 0.01 5.51
N LYS A 516 18.48 -1.11 5.54
CA LYS A 516 19.95 -1.12 5.41
C LYS A 516 20.36 -0.92 3.95
N ASP A 517 21.16 0.11 3.71
CA ASP A 517 21.77 0.38 2.40
C ASP A 517 23.29 0.45 2.53
N ILE A 518 23.96 -0.58 2.03
CA ILE A 518 25.42 -0.70 2.09
C ILE A 518 26.10 0.35 1.20
N SER A 519 25.42 0.85 0.17
CA SER A 519 26.01 1.86 -0.73
C SER A 519 26.12 3.24 -0.08
N SER A 520 25.26 3.55 0.89
CA SER A 520 25.31 4.77 1.73
C SER A 520 26.14 4.58 3.00
N CYS A 521 26.69 3.40 3.24
CA CYS A 521 27.77 3.28 4.22
C CYS A 521 28.90 4.17 3.73
N ALA A 522 29.20 5.24 4.48
CA ALA A 522 30.54 5.79 4.41
C ALA A 522 31.47 4.59 4.54
N THR A 523 32.30 4.35 3.53
CA THR A 523 33.50 3.56 3.76
C THR A 523 34.15 4.25 4.93
N LEU A 524 33.98 3.72 6.14
CA LEU A 524 34.98 3.85 7.17
C LEU A 524 36.21 3.28 6.47
N SER A 525 36.98 4.15 5.81
CA SER A 525 38.34 3.84 5.46
C SER A 525 38.90 3.41 6.80
N SER A 526 39.11 2.10 6.97
CA SER A 526 39.75 1.54 8.12
C SER A 526 41.16 2.09 8.11
N SER A 527 41.31 3.31 8.62
CA SER A 527 42.58 3.94 8.85
C SER A 527 43.22 3.07 9.92
N ALA A 528 44.27 2.33 9.55
CA ALA A 528 45.01 1.48 10.48
C ALA A 528 45.51 2.28 11.71
N SER A 529 45.57 3.61 11.60
CA SER A 529 45.92 4.56 12.67
C SER A 529 44.76 5.02 13.57
N ALA A 530 43.49 4.79 13.20
CA ALA A 530 42.34 5.25 13.99
C ALA A 530 42.26 4.65 15.41
N PRO A 531 42.54 3.35 15.64
CA PRO A 531 42.63 2.80 17.00
C PRO A 531 43.71 3.52 17.82
N GLY A 532 44.88 3.78 17.23
CA GLY A 532 45.98 4.48 17.89
C GLY A 532 45.61 5.89 18.33
N ALA A 533 44.96 6.68 17.47
CA ALA A 533 44.52 8.03 17.81
C ALA A 533 43.47 8.05 18.92
N ILE A 534 42.52 7.11 18.91
CA ILE A 534 41.48 6.98 19.94
C ILE A 534 42.11 6.58 21.28
N PHE A 535 43.01 5.59 21.30
CA PHE A 535 43.70 5.16 22.52
C PHE A 535 44.58 6.28 23.11
N VAL A 536 45.25 7.07 22.26
CA VAL A 536 46.02 8.24 22.72
C VAL A 536 45.09 9.31 23.29
N GLY A 537 43.97 9.61 22.63
CA GLY A 537 43.00 10.60 23.11
C GLY A 537 42.39 10.23 24.47
N VAL A 538 41.98 8.96 24.64
CA VAL A 538 41.47 8.44 25.91
C VAL A 538 42.57 8.43 26.98
N GLY A 539 43.80 8.05 26.63
CA GLY A 539 44.94 8.08 27.54
C GLY A 539 45.26 9.48 28.06
N VAL A 540 45.26 10.49 27.18
CA VAL A 540 45.45 11.90 27.56
C VAL A 540 44.32 12.38 28.47
N PHE A 541 43.06 12.06 28.14
CA PHE A 541 41.91 12.42 28.97
C PHE A 541 41.99 11.82 30.37
N LEU A 542 42.34 10.54 30.49
CA LEU A 542 42.50 9.86 31.78
C LEU A 542 43.67 10.43 32.60
N ALA A 543 44.79 10.78 31.95
CA ALA A 543 45.93 11.41 32.61
C ALA A 543 45.56 12.80 33.17
N VAL A 544 44.83 13.61 32.38
CA VAL A 544 44.33 14.92 32.83
C VAL A 544 43.39 14.74 34.02
N MET A 545 42.45 13.79 33.95
CA MET A 545 41.54 13.50 35.06
C MET A 545 42.28 13.05 36.33
N ALA A 546 43.30 12.20 36.20
CA ALA A 546 44.12 11.78 37.34
C ALA A 546 44.82 12.97 38.02
N VAL A 547 45.38 13.91 37.24
CA VAL A 547 46.00 15.14 37.77
C VAL A 547 44.96 16.00 38.50
N VAL A 548 43.75 16.14 37.94
CA VAL A 548 42.65 16.87 38.58
C VAL A 548 42.26 16.22 39.92
N PHE A 549 42.10 14.90 39.96
CA PHE A 549 41.76 14.19 41.20
C PHE A 549 42.87 14.29 42.25
N ILE A 550 44.14 14.23 41.86
CA ILE A 550 45.28 14.43 42.77
C ILE A 550 45.26 15.87 43.33
N ALA A 551 45.06 16.88 42.48
CA ALA A 551 44.99 18.27 42.93
C ALA A 551 43.82 18.52 43.91
N LEU A 552 42.66 17.92 43.65
CA LEU A 552 41.51 17.96 44.55
C LEU A 552 41.80 17.24 45.88
N GLY A 553 42.48 16.10 45.84
CA GLY A 553 42.92 15.37 47.04
C GLY A 553 43.89 16.17 47.90
N VAL A 554 44.87 16.83 47.28
CA VAL A 554 45.82 17.73 47.97
C VAL A 554 45.11 18.94 48.58
N ALA A 555 44.17 19.56 47.86
CA ALA A 555 43.39 20.67 48.37
C ALA A 555 42.50 20.26 49.56
N ALA A 556 41.89 19.07 49.50
CA ALA A 556 41.09 18.52 50.59
C ALA A 556 41.96 18.22 51.83
N ALA A 557 43.15 17.64 51.65
CA ALA A 557 44.09 17.38 52.74
C ALA A 557 44.58 18.68 53.40
N LYS A 558 44.86 19.72 52.61
CA LYS A 558 45.25 21.05 53.11
C LYS A 558 44.15 21.68 53.96
N ARG A 559 42.90 21.66 53.47
CA ARG A 559 41.73 22.15 54.23
C ARG A 559 41.52 21.35 55.52
N LYS A 560 41.70 20.03 55.49
CA LYS A 560 41.60 19.20 56.69
C LYS A 560 42.65 19.56 57.73
N ALA A 561 43.91 19.71 57.32
CA ALA A 561 45.00 20.12 58.22
C ALA A 561 44.76 21.52 58.84
N GLU A 562 44.20 22.45 58.06
CA GLU A 562 43.85 23.79 58.52
C GLU A 562 42.67 23.77 59.51
N THR A 563 41.67 22.92 59.25
CA THR A 563 40.53 22.68 60.14
C THR A 563 40.96 22.03 61.45
N ASP A 564 41.85 21.03 61.39
CA ASP A 564 42.40 20.35 62.57
C ASP A 564 43.25 21.30 63.43
N ARG A 565 44.03 22.18 62.78
CA ARG A 565 44.81 23.23 63.45
C ARG A 565 43.92 24.27 64.14
N LEU A 566 42.84 24.71 63.49
CA LEU A 566 41.83 25.59 64.09
C LEU A 566 41.12 24.92 65.27
N ALA A 567 40.76 23.64 65.14
CA ALA A 567 40.15 22.86 66.22
C ALA A 567 41.08 22.70 67.44
N GLN A 568 42.39 22.55 67.23
CA GLN A 568 43.38 22.55 68.31
C GLN A 568 43.49 23.92 68.99
N GLN A 569 43.49 25.02 68.23
CA GLN A 569 43.55 26.37 68.79
C GLN A 569 42.33 26.72 69.66
N VAL A 570 41.14 26.26 69.27
CA VAL A 570 39.91 26.40 70.07
C VAL A 570 39.98 25.59 71.37
N LYS A 571 40.57 24.38 71.34
CA LYS A 571 40.79 23.57 72.55
C LYS A 571 41.83 24.18 73.51
N THR A 572 42.85 24.86 73.01
CA THR A 572 43.87 25.52 73.86
C THR A 572 43.46 26.92 74.35
N GLY A 573 42.55 27.61 73.65
CA GLY A 573 42.04 28.93 74.06
C GLY A 573 40.95 28.90 75.15
N GLY A 574 40.32 27.76 75.39
CA GLY A 574 39.22 27.61 76.35
C GLY A 574 39.61 27.57 77.83
N ASN A 575 40.89 27.64 78.18
CA ASN A 575 41.37 27.46 79.57
C ASN A 575 41.98 28.72 80.23
N THR A 576 41.70 29.92 79.71
CA THR A 576 42.18 31.17 80.33
C THR A 576 41.03 32.15 80.57
N GLN A 577 40.01 31.72 81.31
CA GLN A 577 39.08 32.61 82.00
C GLN A 577 38.52 31.94 83.27
N ALA A 578 39.42 31.53 84.15
CA ALA A 578 39.11 31.09 85.51
C ALA A 578 40.33 31.30 86.42
N ALA A 579 40.74 32.55 86.62
CA ALA A 579 41.51 33.01 87.78
C ALA A 579 41.79 34.52 87.67
N LEU A 580 40.80 35.33 88.03
CA LEU A 580 40.88 36.49 88.94
C LEU A 580 39.52 37.19 88.98
#